data_AF-A0ABC8TG51-F1
#
_entry.id   AF-A0ABC8TG51-F1
#
_cell.length_a   1.000
_cell.length_b   1.000
_cell.length_c   1.000
_cell.angle_alpha   90.00
_cell.angle_beta   90.00
_cell.angle_gamma   90.00
#
_symmetry.space_group_name_H-M   'P 1'
#
loop_
_entity.id
_entity.type
_entity.pdbx_description
1 polymer ?
#
loop_
_entity_poly.entity_id
_entity_poly.type
_entity_poly.pdbx_seq_one_letter_code
_entity_poly.pdbx_strand_id
1 'polypeptide(L)'
;MSQQPSYITDDCIKEWKNGNYSFKLPNQVPMLRFLYELCWTMVRGELPFQKCKTVLESVEFLDGGSEEEMGSTFADIITQMALDHTIVGDYRTRLIKLHTIVGDYRTRLIKLAKWLVESTLVPLRLFQERCEEEFLWESEMIKIKAADLKSKEVRVNTRLLYQQTKFNLLREESEGYAKLVTVLCRGSEASAKNASAATVGIIKSLIGHFDLDPNRVFDIVLECFELQPGNDVFLDLIPIFPKSHASQILAFKFQYYQRMEVSRPVPFGLYQLTALLVKKDFIDLDSIRVFSCPIPTCPRQAIPSPIRVDICKPVSSTASILLYTIKPWQI
;
A
#
# COMPACT_ATOMS: atom_id res chain seq x y z
N MET A 1 24.11 6.59 43.86
CA MET A 1 23.12 5.75 43.16
C MET A 1 23.29 4.35 43.70
N SER A 2 22.34 3.90 44.53
CA SER A 2 22.35 2.55 45.10
C SER A 2 22.32 1.53 43.97
N GLN A 3 23.41 0.78 43.78
CA GLN A 3 23.42 -0.36 42.88
C GLN A 3 22.35 -1.34 43.38
N GLN A 4 21.30 -1.56 42.58
CA GLN A 4 20.38 -2.65 42.87
C GLN A 4 21.16 -3.96 42.89
N PRO A 5 20.85 -4.88 43.82
CA PRO A 5 21.58 -6.14 43.91
C PRO A 5 21.41 -6.94 42.62
N SER A 6 22.54 -7.37 42.04
CA SER A 6 22.57 -8.34 40.94
C SER A 6 22.04 -9.66 41.47
N TYR A 7 21.08 -10.27 40.77
CA TYR A 7 20.54 -11.59 41.15
C TYR A 7 21.48 -12.71 40.75
N ILE A 8 22.26 -12.49 39.68
CA ILE A 8 23.34 -13.39 39.27
C ILE A 8 24.65 -12.87 39.90
N THR A 9 25.18 -13.62 40.87
CA THR A 9 26.47 -13.35 41.50
C THR A 9 27.55 -14.29 40.97
N ASP A 10 28.82 -13.94 41.15
CA ASP A 10 29.96 -14.77 40.72
C ASP A 10 29.94 -16.18 41.34
N ASP A 11 29.39 -16.33 42.54
CA ASP A 11 29.27 -17.63 43.21
C ASP A 11 28.16 -18.48 42.58
N CYS A 12 27.02 -17.89 42.18
CA CYS A 12 26.01 -18.59 41.38
C CYS A 12 26.59 -19.10 40.06
N ILE A 13 27.38 -18.27 39.37
CA ILE A 13 28.02 -18.64 38.10
C ILE A 13 28.99 -19.83 38.29
N LYS A 14 29.77 -19.85 39.37
CA LYS A 14 30.68 -20.99 39.68
C LYS A 14 29.90 -22.29 39.93
N GLU A 15 28.83 -22.24 40.72
CA GLU A 15 28.00 -23.41 41.02
C GLU A 15 27.36 -24.00 39.74
N TRP A 16 26.82 -23.14 38.87
CA TRP A 16 26.22 -23.59 37.60
C TRP A 16 27.25 -24.12 36.60
N LYS A 17 28.47 -23.56 36.58
CA LYS A 17 29.59 -24.10 35.80
C LYS A 17 30.01 -25.48 36.25
N ASN A 18 30.08 -25.68 37.57
CA ASN A 18 30.46 -26.96 38.18
C ASN A 18 29.37 -28.05 38.02
N GLY A 19 28.20 -27.68 37.50
CA GLY A 19 27.12 -28.63 37.22
C GLY A 19 26.38 -29.08 38.47
N ASN A 20 26.32 -28.24 39.51
CA ASN A 20 25.57 -28.55 40.71
C ASN A 20 24.05 -28.44 40.46
N TYR A 21 23.42 -29.56 40.12
CA TYR A 21 21.97 -29.64 39.87
C TYR A 21 21.09 -29.43 41.13
N SER A 22 21.70 -29.45 42.32
CA SER A 22 20.98 -29.27 43.59
C SER A 22 20.92 -27.81 44.05
N PHE A 23 21.67 -26.92 43.39
CA PHE A 23 21.68 -25.51 43.71
C PHE A 23 20.35 -24.86 43.32
N LYS A 24 19.72 -24.17 44.27
CA LYS A 24 18.52 -23.34 44.04
C LYS A 24 18.78 -21.94 44.56
N LEU A 25 18.28 -20.93 43.86
CA LEU A 25 18.32 -19.57 44.38
C LEU A 25 17.41 -19.47 45.63
N PRO A 26 17.88 -18.89 46.74
CA PRO A 26 17.14 -18.88 48.00
C PRO A 26 15.96 -17.91 48.02
N ASN A 27 15.92 -16.92 47.13
CA ASN A 27 14.88 -15.88 47.08
C ASN A 27 14.16 -15.90 45.74
N GLN A 28 12.86 -15.58 45.75
CA GLN A 28 12.09 -15.34 44.54
C GLN A 28 12.59 -14.08 43.82
N VAL A 29 12.68 -14.14 42.50
CA VAL A 29 13.24 -13.05 41.67
C VAL A 29 12.24 -12.55 40.62
N PRO A 30 12.29 -11.26 40.23
CA PRO A 30 11.50 -10.75 39.10
C PRO A 30 12.00 -11.37 37.79
N MET A 31 11.09 -11.93 36.98
CA MET A 31 11.44 -12.69 35.77
C MET A 31 12.23 -11.83 34.77
N LEU A 32 11.68 -10.68 34.37
CA LEU A 32 12.31 -9.79 33.38
C LEU A 32 13.76 -9.42 33.76
N ARG A 33 13.97 -9.04 35.02
CA ARG A 33 15.29 -8.59 35.48
C ARG A 33 16.29 -9.74 35.53
N PHE A 34 15.86 -10.90 36.02
CA PHE A 34 16.69 -12.09 36.08
C PHE A 34 17.09 -12.58 34.68
N LEU A 35 16.11 -12.69 33.76
CA LEU A 35 16.37 -13.12 32.38
C LEU A 35 17.29 -12.15 31.65
N TYR A 36 17.15 -10.84 31.89
CA TYR A 36 18.05 -9.83 31.32
C TYR A 36 19.50 -10.04 31.78
N GLU A 37 19.70 -10.23 33.09
CA GLU A 37 21.04 -10.51 33.64
C GLU A 37 21.59 -11.84 33.08
N LEU A 38 20.75 -12.87 32.95
CA LEU A 38 21.14 -14.17 32.41
C LEU A 38 21.61 -14.07 30.96
N CYS A 39 20.84 -13.38 30.10
CA CYS A 39 21.21 -13.12 28.72
C CYS A 39 22.54 -12.35 28.64
N TRP A 40 22.74 -11.37 29.50
CA TRP A 40 23.97 -10.58 29.54
C TRP A 40 25.19 -11.40 29.99
N THR A 41 25.06 -12.23 31.02
CA THR A 41 26.11 -13.18 31.48
C THR A 41 26.49 -14.16 30.36
N MET A 42 25.52 -14.67 29.62
CA MET A 42 25.75 -15.55 28.47
C MET A 42 26.45 -14.83 27.32
N VAL A 43 25.98 -13.61 26.98
CA VAL A 43 26.59 -12.79 25.93
C VAL A 43 27.99 -12.33 26.32
N ARG A 44 28.31 -12.17 27.61
CA ARG A 44 29.67 -11.93 28.09
C ARG A 44 30.59 -13.15 27.98
N GLY A 45 30.04 -14.34 27.74
CA GLY A 45 30.78 -15.59 27.73
C GLY A 45 31.10 -16.11 29.13
N GLU A 46 30.46 -15.56 30.16
CA GLU A 46 30.65 -16.00 31.55
C GLU A 46 29.92 -17.32 31.82
N LEU A 47 28.85 -17.65 31.08
CA LEU A 47 28.10 -18.89 31.23
C LEU A 47 27.81 -19.55 29.85
N PRO A 48 28.03 -20.85 29.67
CA PRO A 48 27.66 -21.56 28.45
C PRO A 48 26.15 -21.63 28.24
N PHE A 49 25.69 -21.50 26.99
CA PHE A 49 24.25 -21.48 26.64
C PHE A 49 23.52 -22.77 27.05
N GLN A 50 24.20 -23.92 27.00
CA GLN A 50 23.61 -25.22 27.36
C GLN A 50 23.16 -25.28 28.83
N LYS A 51 23.70 -24.42 29.70
CA LYS A 51 23.32 -24.35 31.11
C LYS A 51 22.07 -23.50 31.35
N CYS A 52 21.57 -22.77 30.35
CA CYS A 52 20.40 -21.88 30.50
C CYS A 52 19.20 -22.60 31.12
N LYS A 53 18.82 -23.76 30.57
CA LYS A 53 17.67 -24.53 31.08
C LYS A 53 17.86 -24.95 32.54
N THR A 54 19.05 -25.41 32.91
CA THR A 54 19.39 -25.77 34.30
C THR A 54 19.31 -24.57 35.24
N VAL A 55 19.72 -23.38 34.77
CA VAL A 55 19.59 -22.14 35.55
C VAL A 55 18.11 -21.79 35.74
N LEU A 56 17.29 -21.87 34.70
CA LEU A 56 15.86 -21.59 34.77
C LEU A 56 15.13 -22.56 35.73
N GLU A 57 15.51 -23.84 35.73
CA GLU A 57 14.98 -24.85 36.66
C GLU A 57 15.39 -24.61 38.12
N SER A 58 16.46 -23.85 38.37
CA SER A 58 16.98 -23.54 39.71
C SER A 58 16.35 -22.31 40.37
N VAL A 59 15.44 -21.62 39.68
CA VAL A 59 14.92 -20.30 40.07
C VAL A 59 13.40 -20.33 40.21
N GLU A 60 12.90 -19.72 41.28
CA GLU A 60 11.48 -19.44 41.45
C GLU A 60 11.19 -17.96 41.15
N PHE A 61 10.27 -17.69 40.23
CA PHE A 61 9.90 -16.34 39.82
C PHE A 61 8.74 -15.80 40.65
N LEU A 62 8.78 -14.52 41.01
CA LEU A 62 7.70 -13.82 41.71
C LEU A 62 6.37 -13.87 40.95
N ASP A 63 6.45 -13.76 39.61
CA ASP A 63 5.29 -13.52 38.75
C ASP A 63 4.64 -14.80 38.21
N GLY A 64 5.12 -16.00 38.59
CA GLY A 64 4.50 -17.28 38.23
C GLY A 64 4.28 -17.51 36.72
N GLY A 65 5.12 -16.90 35.88
CA GLY A 65 4.85 -16.81 34.45
C GLY A 65 4.96 -18.15 33.72
N SER A 66 4.11 -18.31 32.70
CA SER A 66 4.09 -19.50 31.85
C SER A 66 5.36 -19.62 31.00
N GLU A 67 5.63 -20.81 30.46
CA GLU A 67 6.76 -21.03 29.54
C GLU A 67 6.66 -20.12 28.29
N GLU A 68 5.44 -19.80 27.84
CA GLU A 68 5.20 -18.88 26.73
C GLU A 68 5.57 -17.43 27.07
N GLU A 69 5.24 -16.96 28.29
CA GLU A 69 5.59 -15.62 28.76
C GLU A 69 7.11 -15.47 28.94
N MET A 70 7.77 -16.53 29.40
CA MET A 70 9.22 -16.58 29.50
C MET A 70 9.87 -16.49 28.12
N GLY A 71 9.38 -17.26 27.14
CA GLY A 71 9.83 -17.19 25.75
C GLY A 71 9.62 -15.82 25.12
N SER A 72 8.47 -15.19 25.39
CA SER A 72 8.21 -13.80 24.99
C SER A 72 9.19 -12.82 25.62
N THR A 73 9.46 -12.95 26.92
CA THR A 73 10.38 -12.06 27.63
C THR A 73 11.81 -12.20 27.11
N PHE A 74 12.26 -13.42 26.82
CA PHE A 74 13.54 -13.66 26.15
C PHE A 74 13.61 -12.98 24.79
N ALA A 75 12.55 -13.09 23.97
CA ALA A 75 12.52 -12.44 22.67
C ALA A 75 12.68 -10.92 22.81
N ASP A 76 11.95 -10.28 23.73
CA ASP A 76 12.06 -8.82 23.97
C ASP A 76 13.46 -8.41 24.42
N ILE A 77 14.06 -9.16 25.35
CA ILE A 77 15.42 -8.87 25.85
C ILE A 77 16.44 -8.97 24.72
N ILE A 78 16.40 -10.05 23.95
CA ILE A 78 17.36 -10.29 22.86
C ILE A 78 17.18 -9.25 21.75
N THR A 79 15.93 -8.90 21.39
CA THR A 79 15.63 -7.81 20.46
C THR A 79 16.23 -6.49 20.97
N GLN A 80 16.00 -6.14 22.23
CA GLN A 80 16.54 -4.91 22.81
C GLN A 80 18.07 -4.91 22.86
N MET A 81 18.69 -6.05 23.18
CA MET A 81 20.15 -6.21 23.15
C MET A 81 20.71 -6.12 21.73
N ALA A 82 19.98 -6.59 20.72
CA ALA A 82 20.39 -6.51 19.32
C ALA A 82 20.38 -5.07 18.78
N LEU A 83 19.55 -4.20 19.36
CA LEU A 83 19.48 -2.76 19.06
C LEU A 83 20.53 -1.94 19.81
N ASP A 84 21.07 -2.44 20.92
CA ASP A 84 22.01 -1.70 21.75
C ASP A 84 23.32 -1.43 20.99
N HIS A 85 23.63 -0.16 20.76
CA HIS A 85 24.84 0.29 20.07
C HIS A 85 26.15 -0.16 20.74
N THR A 86 26.11 -0.56 22.02
CA THR A 86 27.25 -1.18 22.70
C THR A 86 27.55 -2.60 22.21
N ILE A 87 26.57 -3.26 21.57
CA ILE A 87 26.67 -4.57 20.92
C ILE A 87 26.77 -4.43 19.39
N VAL A 88 26.11 -3.43 18.80
CA VAL A 88 26.06 -3.22 17.34
C VAL A 88 27.36 -2.62 16.76
N GLY A 89 28.25 -2.08 17.59
CA GLY A 89 29.57 -1.64 17.13
C GLY A 89 29.48 -0.48 16.15
N ASP A 90 29.00 0.67 16.63
CA ASP A 90 28.98 1.88 15.83
C ASP A 90 30.42 2.28 15.43
N TYR A 91 30.68 2.30 14.14
CA TYR A 91 32.00 2.34 13.49
C TYR A 91 32.71 3.69 13.59
N ARG A 92 32.19 4.63 14.39
CA ARG A 92 32.66 6.01 14.31
C ARG A 92 33.78 6.40 15.26
N THR A 93 33.87 5.87 16.48
CA THR A 93 35.00 6.23 17.36
C THR A 93 35.16 5.28 18.55
N ARG A 94 35.99 4.22 18.46
CA ARG A 94 36.72 3.68 19.62
C ARG A 94 37.69 2.56 19.24
N LEU A 95 38.97 2.79 19.59
CA LEU A 95 40.05 1.84 19.84
C LEU A 95 39.85 0.40 19.35
N ILE A 96 40.77 -0.08 18.50
CA ILE A 96 40.83 -1.43 17.90
C ILE A 96 40.52 -2.57 18.90
N LYS A 97 40.88 -2.43 20.18
CA LYS A 97 40.55 -3.41 21.24
C LYS A 97 39.05 -3.47 21.60
N LEU A 98 38.35 -2.33 21.59
CA LEU A 98 36.91 -2.28 21.90
C LEU A 98 36.08 -2.84 20.74
N HIS A 99 36.48 -2.58 19.49
CA HIS A 99 35.81 -3.14 18.31
C HIS A 99 35.85 -4.68 18.30
N THR A 100 36.97 -5.31 18.67
CA THR A 100 37.08 -6.78 18.80
C THR A 100 36.19 -7.34 19.91
N ILE A 101 36.12 -6.67 21.08
CA ILE A 101 35.30 -7.11 22.22
C ILE A 101 33.80 -6.96 21.90
N VAL A 102 33.41 -5.89 21.21
CA VAL A 102 32.01 -5.63 20.81
C VAL A 102 31.53 -6.58 19.72
N GLY A 103 32.37 -6.86 18.70
CA GLY A 103 32.03 -7.85 17.66
C GLY A 103 31.85 -9.28 18.21
N ASP A 104 32.55 -9.59 19.30
CA ASP A 104 32.44 -10.86 20.00
C ASP A 104 31.11 -10.98 20.77
N TYR A 105 30.60 -9.89 21.34
CA TYR A 105 29.26 -9.85 21.95
C TYR A 105 28.14 -10.04 20.93
N ARG A 106 28.19 -9.37 19.77
CA ARG A 106 27.19 -9.56 18.72
C ARG A 106 27.17 -11.01 18.22
N THR A 107 28.34 -11.60 17.99
CA THR A 107 28.47 -12.99 17.57
C THR A 107 27.91 -13.95 18.62
N ARG A 108 28.17 -13.71 19.91
CA ARG A 108 27.58 -14.49 21.01
C ARG A 108 26.07 -14.29 21.14
N LEU A 109 25.57 -13.08 20.94
CA LEU A 109 24.13 -12.78 20.95
C LEU A 109 23.41 -13.54 19.83
N ILE A 110 23.97 -13.55 18.62
CA ILE A 110 23.43 -14.34 17.50
C ILE A 110 23.40 -15.83 17.85
N LYS A 111 24.49 -16.37 18.42
CA LYS A 111 24.55 -17.78 18.85
C LYS A 111 23.54 -18.09 19.95
N LEU A 112 23.35 -17.17 20.91
CA LEU A 112 22.35 -17.31 21.96
C LEU A 112 20.93 -17.32 21.37
N ALA A 113 20.62 -16.41 20.46
CA ALA A 113 19.32 -16.34 19.79
C ALA A 113 19.03 -17.63 18.99
N LYS A 114 20.02 -18.14 18.23
CA LYS A 114 19.92 -19.43 17.53
C LYS A 114 19.66 -20.57 18.53
N TRP A 115 20.43 -20.62 19.61
CA TRP A 115 20.26 -21.65 20.66
C TRP A 115 18.89 -21.59 21.35
N LEU A 116 18.34 -20.40 21.59
CA LEU A 116 17.00 -20.23 22.18
C LEU A 116 15.89 -20.78 21.29
N VAL A 117 16.03 -20.63 19.97
CA VAL A 117 15.10 -21.24 19.00
C VAL A 117 15.29 -22.76 18.94
N GLU A 118 16.54 -23.24 18.86
CA GLU A 118 16.86 -24.68 18.80
C GLU A 118 16.42 -25.43 20.06
N SER A 119 16.53 -24.80 21.23
CA SER A 119 16.12 -25.36 22.52
C SER A 119 14.61 -25.28 22.78
N THR A 120 13.83 -24.75 21.83
CA THR A 120 12.37 -24.55 21.91
C THR A 120 11.90 -23.59 23.02
N LEU A 121 12.83 -22.88 23.68
CA LEU A 121 12.50 -21.87 24.70
C LEU A 121 11.86 -20.62 24.10
N VAL A 122 12.22 -20.27 22.86
CA VAL A 122 11.64 -19.12 22.15
C VAL A 122 11.14 -19.57 20.78
N PRO A 123 9.83 -19.50 20.51
CA PRO A 123 9.30 -19.74 19.18
C PRO A 123 9.93 -18.81 18.14
N LEU A 124 10.39 -19.35 17.00
CA LEU A 124 11.00 -18.57 15.90
C LEU A 124 10.16 -17.36 15.48
N ARG A 125 8.82 -17.50 15.53
CA ARG A 125 7.86 -16.45 15.19
C ARG A 125 8.08 -15.17 16.00
N LEU A 126 8.41 -15.27 17.29
CA LEU A 126 8.58 -14.10 18.16
C LEU A 126 9.78 -13.25 17.73
N PHE A 127 10.89 -13.88 17.32
CA PHE A 127 12.01 -13.16 16.76
C PHE A 127 11.66 -12.51 15.42
N GLN A 128 10.95 -13.21 14.54
CA GLN A 128 10.53 -12.66 13.25
C GLN A 128 9.58 -11.46 13.38
N GLU A 129 8.78 -11.40 14.44
CA GLU A 129 7.87 -10.29 14.71
C GLU A 129 8.57 -9.07 15.34
N ARG A 130 9.69 -9.25 16.05
CA ARG A 130 10.28 -8.22 16.92
C ARG A 130 11.67 -7.74 16.50
N CYS A 131 12.49 -8.60 15.91
CA CYS A 131 13.87 -8.25 15.53
C CYS A 131 13.95 -7.47 14.21
N GLU A 132 14.99 -6.64 14.09
CA GLU A 132 15.31 -5.92 12.85
C GLU A 132 15.84 -6.83 11.74
N GLU A 133 15.74 -6.34 10.52
CA GLU A 133 16.11 -7.06 9.30
C GLU A 133 17.56 -7.57 9.28
N GLU A 134 18.51 -6.78 9.80
CA GLU A 134 19.94 -7.15 9.82
C GLU A 134 20.19 -8.31 10.78
N PHE A 135 19.64 -8.23 12.00
CA PHE A 135 19.80 -9.27 13.00
C PHE A 135 19.15 -10.59 12.57
N LEU A 136 17.94 -10.52 11.98
CA LEU A 136 17.26 -11.71 11.45
C LEU A 136 18.06 -12.40 10.34
N TRP A 137 18.70 -11.60 9.47
CA TRP A 137 19.55 -12.13 8.40
C TRP A 137 20.83 -12.76 8.96
N GLU A 138 21.54 -12.07 9.85
CA GLU A 138 22.78 -12.57 10.48
C GLU A 138 22.56 -13.82 11.33
N SER A 139 21.40 -13.93 11.98
CA SER A 139 21.01 -15.10 12.76
C SER A 139 20.39 -16.21 11.92
N GLU A 140 20.34 -16.09 10.59
CA GLU A 140 19.77 -17.08 9.67
C GLU A 140 18.31 -17.45 9.98
N MET A 141 17.59 -16.57 10.69
CA MET A 141 16.16 -16.75 11.02
C MET A 141 15.24 -16.41 9.83
N ILE A 142 15.79 -15.76 8.80
CA ILE A 142 15.15 -15.48 7.51
C ILE A 142 16.09 -15.85 6.36
N LYS A 143 15.51 -16.20 5.21
CA LYS A 143 16.26 -16.55 3.97
C LYS A 143 16.45 -15.37 3.02
N ILE A 144 15.77 -14.26 3.29
CA ILE A 144 15.77 -13.05 2.45
C ILE A 144 16.81 -12.08 3.02
N LYS A 145 17.59 -11.42 2.16
CA LYS A 145 18.56 -10.42 2.58
C LYS A 145 17.87 -9.26 3.32
N ALA A 146 18.55 -8.69 4.30
CA ALA A 146 18.02 -7.58 5.11
C ALA A 146 17.45 -6.43 4.26
N ALA A 147 18.19 -5.96 3.25
CA ALA A 147 17.75 -4.88 2.36
C ALA A 147 16.48 -5.21 1.55
N ASP A 148 16.32 -6.47 1.13
CA ASP A 148 15.15 -6.93 0.39
C ASP A 148 13.91 -7.01 1.30
N LEU A 149 14.11 -7.47 2.54
CA LEU A 149 13.07 -7.48 3.56
C LEU A 149 12.61 -6.05 3.87
N LYS A 150 13.55 -5.12 4.07
CA LYS A 150 13.24 -3.71 4.31
C LYS A 150 12.47 -3.07 3.17
N SER A 151 12.90 -3.33 1.94
CA SER A 151 12.19 -2.86 0.74
C SER A 151 10.77 -3.43 0.65
N LYS A 152 10.57 -4.69 1.05
CA LYS A 152 9.25 -5.32 1.08
C LYS A 152 8.37 -4.72 2.18
N GLU A 153 8.92 -4.48 3.36
CA GLU A 153 8.25 -3.81 4.49
C GLU A 153 7.74 -2.42 4.05
N VAL A 154 8.62 -1.60 3.47
CA VAL A 154 8.26 -0.26 2.95
C VAL A 154 7.13 -0.33 1.93
N ARG A 155 7.19 -1.28 0.98
CA ARG A 155 6.12 -1.47 -0.02
C ARG A 155 4.79 -1.85 0.61
N VAL A 156 4.80 -2.79 1.58
CA VAL A 156 3.59 -3.24 2.27
C VAL A 156 2.99 -2.10 3.09
N ASN A 157 3.80 -1.39 3.89
CA ASN A 157 3.34 -0.27 4.71
C ASN A 157 2.81 0.88 3.86
N THR A 158 3.50 1.20 2.76
CA THR A 158 3.05 2.23 1.82
C THR A 158 1.71 1.84 1.20
N ARG A 159 1.56 0.57 0.80
CA ARG A 159 0.31 0.06 0.25
C ARG A 159 -0.83 0.12 1.29
N LEU A 160 -0.57 -0.33 2.50
CA LEU A 160 -1.55 -0.35 3.59
C LEU A 160 -2.03 1.06 3.95
N LEU A 161 -1.11 2.03 4.00
CA LEU A 161 -1.39 3.37 4.52
C LEU A 161 -1.93 4.34 3.45
N TYR A 162 -1.46 4.21 2.20
CA TYR A 162 -1.74 5.21 1.15
C TYR A 162 -2.63 4.69 0.02
N GLN A 163 -2.81 3.38 -0.13
CA GLN A 163 -3.71 2.86 -1.16
C GLN A 163 -5.15 3.00 -0.67
N GLN A 164 -5.87 4.00 -1.19
CA GLN A 164 -7.32 4.06 -1.03
C GLN A 164 -7.94 2.88 -1.77
N THR A 165 -8.83 2.15 -1.11
CA THR A 165 -9.71 1.19 -1.76
C THR A 165 -10.67 1.97 -2.63
N LYS A 166 -10.48 1.91 -3.96
CA LYS A 166 -11.43 2.43 -4.94
C LYS A 166 -11.72 1.33 -5.94
N PHE A 167 -12.97 0.98 -6.07
CA PHE A 167 -13.39 -0.10 -6.96
C PHE A 167 -13.61 0.46 -8.35
N ASN A 168 -12.71 0.15 -9.27
CA ASN A 168 -12.72 0.68 -10.63
C ASN A 168 -13.40 -0.29 -11.61
N LEU A 169 -13.50 -1.57 -11.28
CA LEU A 169 -14.07 -2.58 -12.16
C LEU A 169 -15.49 -2.93 -11.71
N LEU A 170 -16.39 -3.12 -12.67
CA LEU A 170 -17.80 -3.43 -12.40
C LEU A 170 -17.99 -4.71 -11.57
N ARG A 171 -17.07 -5.68 -11.71
CA ARG A 171 -17.10 -6.93 -10.94
C ARG A 171 -16.64 -6.80 -9.49
N GLU A 172 -15.92 -5.73 -9.17
CA GLU A 172 -15.41 -5.49 -7.81
C GLU A 172 -16.56 -5.03 -6.91
N GLU A 173 -17.38 -4.08 -7.39
CA GLU A 173 -18.56 -3.57 -6.67
C GLU A 173 -19.81 -3.52 -7.55
N SER A 174 -20.31 -4.71 -7.89
CA SER A 174 -21.46 -4.85 -8.79
C SER A 174 -22.74 -4.17 -8.28
N GLU A 175 -22.96 -4.13 -6.96
CA GLU A 175 -24.12 -3.46 -6.35
C GLU A 175 -24.06 -1.94 -6.52
N GLY A 176 -22.93 -1.33 -6.19
CA GLY A 176 -22.74 0.11 -6.30
C GLY A 176 -22.88 0.60 -7.73
N TYR A 177 -22.27 -0.10 -8.69
CA TYR A 177 -22.40 0.22 -10.12
C TYR A 177 -23.82 -0.03 -10.66
N ALA A 178 -24.51 -1.10 -10.23
CA ALA A 178 -25.89 -1.34 -10.64
C ALA A 178 -26.84 -0.25 -10.12
N LYS A 179 -26.68 0.18 -8.88
CA LYS A 179 -27.44 1.31 -8.29
C LYS A 179 -27.15 2.62 -9.02
N LEU A 180 -25.88 2.89 -9.34
CA LEU A 180 -25.48 4.05 -10.13
C LEU A 180 -26.20 4.07 -11.49
N VAL A 181 -26.09 2.99 -12.27
CA VAL A 181 -26.72 2.90 -13.60
C VAL A 181 -28.24 3.04 -13.48
N THR A 182 -28.86 2.44 -12.47
CA THR A 182 -30.29 2.58 -12.22
C THR A 182 -30.70 4.03 -11.97
N VAL A 183 -29.91 4.79 -11.20
CA VAL A 183 -30.15 6.21 -10.95
C VAL A 183 -29.99 7.03 -12.23
N LEU A 184 -28.95 6.76 -13.03
CA LEU A 184 -28.70 7.47 -14.29
C LEU A 184 -29.78 7.19 -15.35
N CYS A 185 -30.28 5.95 -15.43
CA CYS A 185 -31.27 5.54 -16.43
C CYS A 185 -32.72 5.88 -16.04
N ARG A 186 -32.99 6.28 -14.80
CA ARG A 186 -34.36 6.49 -14.28
C ARG A 186 -35.18 7.57 -15.01
N GLY A 187 -34.58 8.35 -15.90
CA GLY A 187 -35.31 9.28 -16.77
C GLY A 187 -35.96 10.44 -16.01
N SER A 188 -36.08 11.59 -16.68
CA SER A 188 -36.73 12.79 -16.14
C SER A 188 -38.25 12.59 -16.08
N GLU A 189 -38.76 11.81 -15.12
CA GLU A 189 -40.21 11.71 -14.86
C GLU A 189 -40.73 12.84 -13.96
N ALA A 190 -39.86 13.69 -13.41
CA ALA A 190 -40.26 14.82 -12.61
C ALA A 190 -39.56 16.10 -13.09
N SER A 191 -40.32 16.94 -13.80
CA SER A 191 -40.01 18.35 -14.04
C SER A 191 -40.02 19.13 -12.72
N ALA A 192 -39.01 18.89 -11.89
CA ALA A 192 -38.78 19.60 -10.66
C ALA A 192 -37.37 20.21 -10.74
N LYS A 193 -37.29 21.53 -10.57
CA LYS A 193 -36.06 22.33 -10.59
C LYS A 193 -34.97 21.85 -9.60
N ASN A 194 -35.31 20.92 -8.69
CA ASN A 194 -34.42 20.36 -7.68
C ASN A 194 -33.98 18.91 -7.98
N ALA A 195 -34.49 18.28 -9.05
CA ALA A 195 -34.24 16.88 -9.36
C ALA A 195 -32.77 16.62 -9.74
N SER A 196 -32.11 17.55 -10.46
CA SER A 196 -30.70 17.40 -10.82
C SER A 196 -29.78 17.50 -9.60
N ALA A 197 -30.01 18.45 -8.70
CA ALA A 197 -29.27 18.59 -7.45
C ALA A 197 -29.42 17.35 -6.52
N ALA A 198 -30.62 16.77 -6.45
CA ALA A 198 -30.85 15.53 -5.70
C ALA A 198 -30.06 14.36 -6.31
N THR A 199 -30.08 14.20 -7.63
CA THR A 199 -29.33 13.15 -8.35
C THR A 199 -27.82 13.30 -8.14
N VAL A 200 -27.29 14.53 -8.21
CA VAL A 200 -25.89 14.86 -7.89
C VAL A 200 -25.53 14.40 -6.47
N GLY A 201 -26.39 14.68 -5.49
CA GLY A 201 -26.21 14.25 -4.10
C GLY A 201 -26.20 12.73 -3.95
N ILE A 202 -27.13 12.04 -4.63
CA ILE A 202 -27.21 10.57 -4.62
C ILE A 202 -25.93 9.96 -5.22
N ILE A 203 -25.44 10.46 -6.35
CA ILE A 203 -24.24 9.92 -7.00
C ILE A 203 -23.01 10.14 -6.12
N LYS A 204 -22.85 11.31 -5.49
CA LYS A 204 -21.79 11.56 -4.51
C LYS A 204 -21.88 10.59 -3.32
N SER A 205 -23.09 10.33 -2.84
CA SER A 205 -23.32 9.35 -1.77
C SER A 205 -22.99 7.92 -2.19
N LEU A 206 -23.29 7.52 -3.43
CA LEU A 206 -22.94 6.20 -3.95
C LEU A 206 -21.42 6.03 -4.09
N ILE A 207 -20.74 7.06 -4.63
CA ILE A 207 -19.27 7.08 -4.74
C ILE A 207 -18.63 6.87 -3.36
N GLY A 208 -19.09 7.59 -2.34
CA GLY A 208 -18.54 7.48 -0.99
C GLY A 208 -18.96 6.24 -0.21
N HIS A 209 -20.17 5.71 -0.43
CA HIS A 209 -20.67 4.55 0.32
C HIS A 209 -20.12 3.22 -0.20
N PHE A 210 -19.95 3.10 -1.51
CA PHE A 210 -19.44 1.89 -2.16
C PHE A 210 -17.98 2.05 -2.62
N ASP A 211 -17.28 3.09 -2.18
CA ASP A 211 -15.89 3.38 -2.59
C ASP A 211 -15.67 3.28 -4.12
N LEU A 212 -16.62 3.79 -4.91
CA LEU A 212 -16.53 3.69 -6.38
C LEU A 212 -15.42 4.59 -6.91
N ASP A 213 -14.69 4.14 -7.93
CA ASP A 213 -13.72 4.99 -8.62
C ASP A 213 -14.44 6.14 -9.36
N PRO A 214 -14.16 7.42 -9.04
CA PRO A 214 -14.85 8.55 -9.65
C PRO A 214 -14.62 8.65 -11.17
N ASN A 215 -13.49 8.17 -11.69
CA ASN A 215 -13.22 8.20 -13.12
C ASN A 215 -14.08 7.16 -13.84
N ARG A 216 -14.24 5.97 -13.24
CA ARG A 216 -15.15 4.96 -13.78
C ARG A 216 -16.60 5.41 -13.70
N VAL A 217 -17.01 6.05 -12.61
CA VAL A 217 -18.35 6.63 -12.50
C VAL A 217 -18.56 7.69 -13.58
N PHE A 218 -17.58 8.56 -13.81
CA PHE A 218 -17.67 9.58 -14.85
C PHE A 218 -17.77 8.98 -16.26
N ASP A 219 -17.01 7.93 -16.53
CA ASP A 219 -17.07 7.20 -17.79
C ASP A 219 -18.49 6.66 -18.06
N ILE A 220 -19.12 6.05 -17.05
CA ILE A 220 -20.51 5.56 -17.13
C ILE A 220 -21.50 6.71 -17.33
N VAL A 221 -21.30 7.85 -16.65
CA VAL A 221 -22.13 9.06 -16.84
C VAL A 221 -22.08 9.52 -18.29
N LEU A 222 -20.90 9.54 -18.92
CA LEU A 222 -20.75 9.89 -20.33
C LEU A 222 -21.40 8.86 -21.26
N GLU A 223 -21.35 7.56 -20.95
CA GLU A 223 -22.07 6.51 -21.71
C GLU A 223 -23.59 6.70 -21.63
N CYS A 224 -24.13 6.93 -20.45
CA CYS A 224 -25.55 7.18 -20.28
C CYS A 224 -25.98 8.45 -21.02
N PHE A 225 -25.14 9.49 -21.04
CA PHE A 225 -25.44 10.72 -21.77
C PHE A 225 -25.40 10.53 -23.29
N GLU A 226 -24.48 9.71 -23.81
CA GLU A 226 -24.46 9.31 -25.21
C GLU A 226 -25.77 8.60 -25.62
N LEU A 227 -26.30 7.74 -24.74
CA LEU A 227 -27.53 6.99 -24.98
C LEU A 227 -28.81 7.83 -24.80
N GLN A 228 -28.75 8.90 -24.00
CA GLN A 228 -29.90 9.75 -23.65
C GLN A 228 -29.57 11.25 -23.83
N PRO A 229 -29.35 11.72 -25.07
CA PRO A 229 -28.91 13.11 -25.32
C PRO A 229 -29.95 14.17 -24.95
N GLY A 230 -31.22 13.79 -24.78
CA GLY A 230 -32.31 14.71 -24.38
C GLY A 230 -32.47 14.91 -22.87
N ASN A 231 -31.61 14.29 -22.04
CA ASN A 231 -31.67 14.42 -20.59
C ASN A 231 -30.66 15.46 -20.10
N ASP A 232 -31.14 16.69 -19.83
CA ASP A 232 -30.27 17.80 -19.41
C ASP A 232 -29.63 17.59 -18.02
N VAL A 233 -30.10 16.63 -17.21
CA VAL A 233 -29.51 16.32 -15.88
C VAL A 233 -28.02 15.97 -15.99
N PHE A 234 -27.59 15.36 -17.11
CA PHE A 234 -26.18 15.06 -17.33
C PHE A 234 -25.31 16.31 -17.43
N LEU A 235 -25.84 17.43 -17.94
CA LEU A 235 -25.12 18.69 -18.01
C LEU A 235 -24.84 19.29 -16.62
N ASP A 236 -25.70 19.01 -15.64
CA ASP A 236 -25.49 19.40 -14.23
C ASP A 236 -24.55 18.45 -13.48
N LEU A 237 -24.46 17.18 -13.92
CA LEU A 237 -23.60 16.15 -13.31
C LEU A 237 -22.14 16.25 -13.76
N ILE A 238 -21.90 16.54 -15.03
CA ILE A 238 -20.57 16.57 -15.63
C ILE A 238 -19.59 17.52 -14.91
N PRO A 239 -20.00 18.74 -14.46
CA PRO A 239 -19.14 19.65 -13.70
C PRO A 239 -18.63 19.14 -12.34
N ILE A 240 -19.19 18.05 -11.80
CA ILE A 240 -18.70 17.43 -10.55
C ILE A 240 -17.32 16.79 -10.77
N PHE A 241 -17.03 16.37 -12.00
CA PHE A 241 -15.83 15.63 -12.35
C PHE A 241 -14.76 16.56 -12.95
N PRO A 242 -13.46 16.23 -12.79
CA PRO A 242 -12.38 17.03 -13.37
C PRO A 242 -12.47 17.10 -14.91
N LYS A 243 -12.41 18.32 -15.47
CA LYS A 243 -12.44 18.55 -16.93
C LYS A 243 -11.36 17.77 -17.69
N SER A 244 -10.15 17.69 -17.13
CA SER A 244 -9.02 16.97 -17.72
C SER A 244 -9.32 15.49 -17.96
N HIS A 245 -10.11 14.87 -17.08
CA HIS A 245 -10.46 13.46 -17.17
C HIS A 245 -11.47 13.20 -18.28
N ALA A 246 -12.34 14.19 -18.58
CA ALA A 246 -13.32 14.08 -19.64
C ALA A 246 -12.65 13.93 -21.00
N SER A 247 -11.64 14.78 -21.28
CA SER A 247 -10.83 14.70 -22.49
C SER A 247 -10.13 13.34 -22.62
N GLN A 248 -9.55 12.84 -21.52
CA GLN A 248 -8.84 11.56 -21.49
C GLN A 248 -9.78 10.37 -21.73
N ILE A 249 -10.95 10.35 -21.09
CA ILE A 249 -11.95 9.29 -21.27
C ILE A 249 -12.45 9.29 -22.72
N LEU A 250 -12.84 10.44 -23.27
CA LEU A 250 -13.30 10.54 -24.66
C LEU A 250 -12.21 10.13 -25.64
N ALA A 251 -10.97 10.60 -25.44
CA ALA A 251 -9.80 10.19 -26.21
C ALA A 251 -9.62 8.66 -26.22
N PHE A 252 -9.73 8.02 -25.06
CA PHE A 252 -9.62 6.57 -24.94
C PHE A 252 -10.75 5.84 -25.69
N LYS A 253 -11.99 6.38 -25.65
CA LYS A 253 -13.11 5.84 -26.44
C LYS A 253 -12.89 5.97 -27.93
N PHE A 254 -12.43 7.11 -28.42
CA PHE A 254 -12.08 7.25 -29.85
C PHE A 254 -10.94 6.31 -30.25
N GLN A 255 -9.90 6.19 -29.41
CA GLN A 255 -8.77 5.28 -29.64
C GLN A 255 -9.22 3.81 -29.68
N TYR A 256 -10.21 3.42 -28.87
CA TYR A 256 -10.76 2.05 -28.88
C TYR A 256 -11.29 1.67 -30.28
N TYR A 257 -12.04 2.56 -30.93
CA TYR A 257 -12.59 2.31 -32.28
C TYR A 257 -11.54 2.44 -33.41
N GLN A 258 -10.35 2.97 -33.12
CA GLN A 258 -9.24 3.01 -34.09
C GLN A 258 -8.43 1.71 -34.12
N ARG A 259 -8.65 0.79 -33.17
CA ARG A 259 -7.93 -0.47 -33.09
C ARG A 259 -8.32 -1.40 -34.24
N MET A 260 -7.34 -2.10 -34.81
CA MET A 260 -7.54 -3.01 -35.95
C MET A 260 -8.48 -4.17 -35.62
N GLU A 261 -8.59 -4.57 -34.35
CA GLU A 261 -9.49 -5.63 -33.91
C GLU A 261 -10.96 -5.19 -33.85
N VAL A 262 -11.24 -3.89 -33.87
CA VAL A 262 -12.60 -3.35 -33.76
C VAL A 262 -13.13 -3.02 -35.15
N SER A 263 -13.94 -3.94 -35.70
CA SER A 263 -14.56 -3.78 -37.03
C SER A 263 -15.75 -2.79 -37.06
N ARG A 264 -16.00 -2.04 -35.99
CA ARG A 264 -17.14 -1.13 -35.88
C ARG A 264 -16.67 0.32 -36.03
N PRO A 265 -17.36 1.14 -36.84
CA PRO A 265 -17.06 2.56 -36.91
C PRO A 265 -17.42 3.23 -35.57
N VAL A 266 -16.80 4.37 -35.31
CA VAL A 266 -17.12 5.20 -34.15
C VAL A 266 -18.62 5.56 -34.16
N PRO A 267 -19.35 5.34 -33.06
CA PRO A 267 -20.76 5.71 -32.97
C PRO A 267 -21.00 7.20 -33.19
N PHE A 268 -22.10 7.53 -33.88
CA PHE A 268 -22.50 8.93 -34.10
C PHE A 268 -22.77 9.67 -32.78
N GLY A 269 -23.34 8.96 -31.79
CA GLY A 269 -23.61 9.51 -30.45
C GLY A 269 -22.36 10.06 -29.78
N LEU A 270 -21.24 9.36 -29.87
CA LEU A 270 -19.96 9.80 -29.31
C LEU A 270 -19.47 11.11 -29.93
N TYR A 271 -19.64 11.30 -31.24
CA TYR A 271 -19.33 12.56 -31.91
C TYR A 271 -20.27 13.69 -31.45
N GLN A 272 -21.56 13.41 -31.31
CA GLN A 272 -22.55 14.38 -30.85
C GLN A 272 -22.29 14.82 -29.40
N LEU A 273 -22.02 13.86 -28.51
CA LEU A 273 -21.63 14.13 -27.12
C LEU A 273 -20.38 15.00 -27.06
N THR A 274 -19.34 14.63 -27.80
CA THR A 274 -18.08 15.37 -27.84
C THR A 274 -18.30 16.81 -28.34
N ALA A 275 -19.05 16.97 -29.43
CA ALA A 275 -19.39 18.29 -29.98
C ALA A 275 -20.18 19.15 -28.99
N LEU A 276 -21.09 18.53 -28.22
CA LEU A 276 -21.87 19.22 -27.20
C LEU A 276 -20.99 19.71 -26.05
N LEU A 277 -20.04 18.89 -25.58
CA LEU A 277 -19.12 19.25 -24.51
C LEU A 277 -18.13 20.34 -24.92
N VAL A 278 -17.69 20.34 -26.17
CA VAL A 278 -16.90 21.43 -26.75
C VAL A 278 -17.74 22.71 -26.85
N LYS A 279 -18.97 22.62 -27.35
CA LYS A 279 -19.89 23.77 -27.46
C LYS A 279 -20.21 24.42 -26.11
N LYS A 280 -20.17 23.66 -25.03
CA LYS A 280 -20.42 24.12 -23.65
C LYS A 280 -19.14 24.56 -22.91
N ASP A 281 -18.01 24.68 -23.61
CA ASP A 281 -16.70 25.02 -23.04
C ASP A 281 -16.26 24.10 -21.87
N PHE A 282 -16.72 22.85 -21.89
CA PHE A 282 -16.33 21.86 -20.90
C PHE A 282 -14.99 21.20 -21.29
N ILE A 283 -14.76 21.01 -22.59
CA ILE A 283 -13.55 20.39 -23.14
C ILE A 283 -12.98 21.26 -24.24
N ASP A 284 -11.66 21.43 -24.25
CA ASP A 284 -10.95 22.04 -25.36
C ASP A 284 -10.75 21.03 -26.50
N LEU A 285 -11.05 21.45 -27.73
CA LEU A 285 -10.94 20.61 -28.92
C LEU A 285 -9.50 20.12 -29.15
N ASP A 286 -8.51 20.94 -28.78
CA ASP A 286 -7.10 20.59 -28.95
C ASP A 286 -6.67 19.45 -28.00
N SER A 287 -7.34 19.31 -26.86
CA SER A 287 -7.09 18.21 -25.90
C SER A 287 -7.50 16.83 -26.42
N ILE A 288 -8.44 16.76 -27.38
CA ILE A 288 -8.91 15.51 -27.98
C ILE A 288 -8.16 15.20 -29.29
N ARG A 289 -7.73 16.24 -30.02
CA ARG A 289 -7.01 16.11 -31.31
C ARG A 289 -5.70 15.33 -31.19
N VAL A 290 -5.00 15.45 -30.07
CA VAL A 290 -3.75 14.70 -29.79
C VAL A 290 -3.99 13.18 -29.81
N PHE A 291 -5.19 12.73 -29.46
CA PHE A 291 -5.53 11.31 -29.36
C PHE A 291 -6.38 10.79 -30.52
N SER A 292 -6.98 11.67 -31.30
CA SER A 292 -7.88 11.31 -32.41
C SER A 292 -7.18 11.21 -33.78
N CYS A 293 -5.90 11.58 -33.86
CA CYS A 293 -5.14 11.50 -35.11
C CYS A 293 -4.60 10.07 -35.30
N PRO A 294 -4.99 9.36 -36.36
CA PRO A 294 -4.38 8.07 -36.66
C PRO A 294 -2.90 8.30 -36.94
N ILE A 295 -2.07 7.41 -36.40
CA ILE A 295 -0.68 7.23 -36.82
C ILE A 295 -0.66 7.25 -38.37
N PRO A 296 0.36 7.87 -39.04
CA PRO A 296 0.33 8.15 -40.49
C PRO A 296 0.15 6.94 -41.42
N THR A 297 0.03 5.74 -40.88
CA THR A 297 0.00 4.45 -41.58
C THR A 297 -1.41 3.83 -41.71
N CYS A 298 -2.46 4.42 -41.15
CA CYS A 298 -3.81 3.83 -41.22
C CYS A 298 -4.59 4.25 -42.49
N PRO A 299 -5.17 3.32 -43.28
CA PRO A 299 -5.91 3.66 -44.49
C PRO A 299 -7.16 4.48 -44.17
N ARG A 300 -7.36 5.60 -44.89
CA ARG A 300 -8.53 6.48 -44.78
C ARG A 300 -9.83 5.69 -44.99
N GLN A 301 -10.48 5.25 -43.93
CA GLN A 301 -11.86 4.77 -44.02
C GLN A 301 -12.79 5.98 -44.19
N ALA A 302 -13.63 5.90 -45.22
CA ALA A 302 -14.48 6.98 -45.67
C ALA A 302 -15.49 7.40 -44.58
N ILE A 303 -15.36 8.64 -44.12
CA ILE A 303 -16.34 9.32 -43.27
C ILE A 303 -17.60 9.60 -44.12
N PRO A 304 -18.81 9.18 -43.73
CA PRO A 304 -20.03 9.54 -44.45
C PRO A 304 -20.32 11.04 -44.28
N SER A 305 -20.49 11.74 -45.40
CA SER A 305 -20.92 13.14 -45.47
C SER A 305 -22.33 13.32 -44.86
N PRO A 306 -22.51 14.20 -43.86
CA PRO A 306 -22.35 15.64 -44.06
C PRO A 306 -21.37 16.35 -43.10
N ILE A 307 -20.68 15.62 -42.21
CA ILE A 307 -19.69 16.22 -41.31
C ILE A 307 -18.30 16.02 -41.91
N ARG A 308 -17.99 16.81 -42.93
CA ARG A 308 -16.61 16.94 -43.43
C ARG A 308 -15.90 17.97 -42.57
N VAL A 309 -15.50 17.56 -41.36
CA VAL A 309 -14.44 18.27 -40.64
C VAL A 309 -13.14 17.75 -41.27
N ASP A 310 -12.53 18.53 -42.15
CA ASP A 310 -11.22 18.21 -42.72
C ASP A 310 -10.15 18.29 -41.60
N ILE A 311 -10.02 17.21 -40.83
CA ILE A 311 -8.94 16.99 -39.87
C ILE A 311 -7.72 16.52 -40.66
N CYS A 312 -7.14 17.40 -41.48
CA CYS A 312 -5.75 17.34 -41.98
C CYS A 312 -5.60 18.30 -43.17
N LYS A 313 -5.24 19.56 -42.91
CA LYS A 313 -4.32 20.26 -43.79
C LYS A 313 -3.18 20.83 -42.94
N PRO A 314 -1.90 20.63 -43.34
CA PRO A 314 -0.79 21.30 -42.69
C PRO A 314 -0.96 22.80 -42.91
N VAL A 315 -0.81 23.56 -41.83
CA VAL A 315 -0.87 25.03 -41.85
C VAL A 315 0.24 25.55 -42.74
N SER A 316 -0.12 26.09 -43.91
CA SER A 316 0.65 27.14 -44.55
C SER A 316 -0.28 28.33 -44.80
N SER A 317 0.17 29.47 -44.28
CA SER A 317 -0.26 30.82 -44.62
C SER A 317 -1.72 31.22 -44.28
N THR A 318 -1.83 32.06 -43.25
CA THR A 318 -2.71 33.25 -43.16
C THR A 318 -4.18 33.13 -43.60
N ALA A 319 -5.05 33.36 -42.61
CA ALA A 319 -6.39 33.94 -42.73
C ALA A 319 -7.44 33.12 -43.52
N SER A 320 -8.27 32.37 -42.78
CA SER A 320 -9.74 32.55 -42.80
C SER A 320 -10.42 31.51 -41.90
N ILE A 321 -11.16 32.04 -40.94
CA ILE A 321 -12.14 31.34 -40.10
C ILE A 321 -13.20 30.70 -41.00
N LEU A 322 -13.46 29.40 -40.84
CA LEU A 322 -14.65 28.73 -41.37
C LEU A 322 -15.51 28.23 -40.20
N LEU A 323 -16.05 29.19 -39.45
CA LEU A 323 -17.46 29.13 -39.09
C LEU A 323 -18.23 29.08 -40.41
N TYR A 324 -18.93 27.98 -40.71
CA TYR A 324 -20.19 27.90 -41.49
C TYR A 324 -20.37 26.46 -41.98
N THR A 325 -21.06 25.63 -41.19
CA THR A 325 -22.16 24.73 -41.63
C THR A 325 -22.76 24.02 -40.43
N ILE A 326 -23.28 24.79 -39.47
CA ILE A 326 -24.42 24.35 -38.67
C ILE A 326 -25.57 25.24 -39.14
N LYS A 327 -26.33 24.77 -40.13
CA LYS A 327 -27.61 25.41 -40.46
C LYS A 327 -28.53 25.28 -39.23
N PRO A 328 -29.31 26.33 -38.91
CA PRO A 328 -30.22 26.32 -37.79
C PRO A 328 -31.33 25.30 -38.05
N TRP A 329 -31.39 24.23 -37.26
CA TRP A 329 -32.60 23.44 -37.14
C TRP A 329 -33.42 24.04 -36.00
N GLN A 330 -34.51 24.71 -36.38
CA GLN A 330 -35.61 25.00 -35.48
C GLN A 330 -36.15 23.69 -34.91
N ILE A 331 -36.23 23.61 -33.59
CA ILE A 331 -37.35 23.00 -32.88
C ILE A 331 -37.85 24.07 -31.90
#